data_AF-A0A6B3GM00-F1
#
_entry.id   AF-A0A6B3GM00-F1
#
_cell.length_a   1.000
_cell.length_b   1.000
_cell.length_c   1.000
_cell.angle_alpha   90.00
_cell.angle_beta   90.00
_cell.angle_gamma   90.00
#
_symmetry.space_group_name_H-M   'P 1'
#
loop_
_entity.id
_entity.type
_entity.pdbx_description
1 polymer ?
#
loop_
_entity_poly.entity_id
_entity_poly.type
_entity_poly.pdbx_seq_one_letter_code
_entity_poly.pdbx_strand_id
1 'polypeptide(L)'
;MSVTTADVWLPFPAEEIDGLPDGPNYLFWNGGPDFPADPADCAYYVVPYMQGPEVAQRPLASMTSVQVVQTLSAGIDHVEPGLPLLPAGVRLCNAKGVHEASTAELALALILASLRGIPGFVHGQDKEEWRSGFYP
;
A
#
# COMPACT_ATOMS: atom_id res chain seq x y z
N MET A 1 0.35 -11.66 -35.85
CA MET A 1 0.67 -12.05 -34.46
C MET A 1 0.29 -10.87 -33.60
N SER A 2 -0.76 -10.99 -32.79
CA SER A 2 -1.08 -9.96 -31.80
C SER A 2 0.05 -9.96 -30.78
N VAL A 3 0.72 -8.82 -30.58
CA VAL A 3 1.63 -8.68 -29.45
C VAL A 3 0.75 -8.74 -28.23
N THR A 4 0.82 -9.81 -27.44
CA THR A 4 0.09 -9.92 -26.18
C THR A 4 0.72 -8.92 -25.22
N THR A 5 0.13 -7.74 -25.09
CA THR A 5 0.49 -6.75 -24.08
C THR A 5 0.09 -7.31 -22.72
N ALA A 6 1.06 -7.38 -21.80
CA ALA A 6 0.81 -7.91 -20.45
C ALA A 6 -0.06 -6.92 -19.65
N ASP A 7 -1.12 -7.42 -19.00
CA ASP A 7 -1.97 -6.60 -18.15
C ASP A 7 -1.27 -6.31 -16.81
N VAL A 8 -1.27 -5.03 -16.43
CA VAL A 8 -0.70 -4.52 -15.18
C VAL A 8 -1.81 -3.80 -14.42
N TRP A 9 -2.14 -4.31 -13.24
CA TRP A 9 -3.20 -3.73 -12.41
C TRP A 9 -2.59 -2.77 -11.39
N LEU A 10 -3.04 -1.53 -11.41
CA LEU A 10 -2.58 -0.44 -10.55
C LEU A 10 -3.72 0.10 -9.69
N PRO A 11 -3.50 0.39 -8.40
CA PRO A 11 -4.51 1.00 -7.54
C PRO A 11 -4.59 2.53 -7.69
N PHE A 12 -3.90 3.08 -8.68
CA PHE A 12 -3.89 4.49 -9.07
C PHE A 12 -3.98 4.59 -10.60
N PRO A 13 -4.57 5.65 -11.16
CA PRO A 13 -4.57 5.88 -12.60
C PRO A 13 -3.14 5.94 -13.16
N ALA A 14 -2.91 5.33 -14.32
CA ALA A 14 -1.57 5.22 -14.90
C ALA A 14 -0.99 6.59 -15.27
N GLU A 15 -1.84 7.53 -15.66
CA GLU A 15 -1.51 8.92 -15.98
C GLU A 15 -0.97 9.72 -14.79
N GLU A 16 -1.14 9.24 -13.55
CA GLU A 16 -0.57 9.86 -12.35
C GLU A 16 0.86 9.39 -12.06
N ILE A 17 1.37 8.42 -12.81
CA ILE A 17 2.69 7.82 -12.58
C ILE A 17 3.64 8.21 -13.73
N ASP A 18 4.55 9.11 -13.42
CA ASP A 18 5.61 9.48 -14.36
C ASP A 18 6.58 8.32 -14.61
N GLY A 19 6.95 8.12 -15.88
CA GLY A 19 7.99 7.17 -16.27
C GLY A 19 7.56 5.71 -16.33
N LEU A 20 6.27 5.42 -16.44
CA LEU A 20 5.81 4.06 -16.74
C LEU A 20 6.38 3.56 -18.08
N PRO A 21 6.86 2.29 -18.13
CA PRO A 21 7.34 1.69 -19.37
C PRO A 21 6.27 1.63 -20.47
N ASP A 22 6.69 1.81 -21.72
CA ASP A 22 5.83 1.51 -22.87
C ASP A 22 5.62 0.00 -23.01
N GLY A 23 4.42 -0.40 -23.46
CA GLY A 23 4.13 -1.79 -23.87
C GLY A 23 3.08 -2.51 -23.01
N PRO A 24 3.13 -2.48 -21.66
CA PRO A 24 2.09 -3.07 -20.84
C PRO A 24 0.75 -2.35 -20.99
N ASN A 25 -0.34 -3.09 -20.75
CA ASN A 25 -1.68 -2.53 -20.66
C ASN A 25 -1.98 -2.21 -19.19
N TYR A 26 -2.00 -0.93 -18.84
CA TYR A 26 -2.23 -0.47 -17.47
C TYR A 26 -3.72 -0.35 -17.17
N LEU A 27 -4.17 -1.08 -16.17
CA LEU A 27 -5.57 -1.15 -15.76
C LEU A 27 -5.71 -0.64 -14.32
N PHE A 28 -6.63 0.31 -14.13
CA PHE A 28 -6.89 0.88 -12.81
C PHE A 28 -7.87 0.00 -12.01
N TRP A 29 -7.45 -0.42 -10.82
CA TRP A 29 -8.31 -1.09 -9.86
C TRP A 29 -7.87 -0.83 -8.41
N ASN A 30 -8.69 -0.10 -7.68
CA ASN A 30 -8.44 0.30 -6.30
C ASN A 30 -9.19 -0.56 -5.25
N GLY A 31 -9.61 -1.77 -5.61
CA GLY A 31 -10.38 -2.65 -4.72
C GLY A 31 -11.91 -2.57 -4.90
N GLY A 32 -12.39 -1.88 -5.94
CA GLY A 32 -13.81 -1.79 -6.28
C GLY A 32 -14.49 -3.16 -6.51
N PRO A 33 -15.84 -3.20 -6.56
CA PRO A 33 -16.60 -4.45 -6.70
C PRO A 33 -16.27 -5.20 -7.99
N ASP A 34 -16.07 -4.48 -9.09
CA ASP A 34 -15.77 -5.04 -10.39
C ASP A 34 -14.27 -5.03 -10.66
N PHE A 35 -13.79 -6.07 -11.35
CA PHE A 35 -12.41 -6.13 -11.84
C PHE A 35 -12.29 -5.34 -13.14
N PRO A 36 -11.13 -4.73 -13.43
CA PRO A 36 -10.95 -3.91 -14.62
C PRO A 36 -10.83 -4.75 -15.91
N ALA A 37 -10.49 -6.03 -15.79
CA ALA A 37 -10.42 -7.04 -16.84
C ALA A 37 -10.49 -8.44 -16.22
N ASP A 38 -10.29 -9.49 -17.01
CA ASP A 38 -10.16 -10.87 -16.50
C ASP A 38 -8.91 -10.97 -15.62
N PRO A 39 -9.02 -11.34 -14.32
CA PRO A 39 -7.85 -11.54 -13.47
C PRO A 39 -6.85 -12.57 -14.02
N ALA A 40 -7.30 -13.52 -14.84
CA ALA A 40 -6.45 -14.57 -15.42
C ALA A 40 -5.35 -14.03 -16.33
N ASP A 41 -5.58 -12.87 -16.95
CA ASP A 41 -4.64 -12.23 -17.88
C ASP A 41 -3.66 -11.27 -17.19
N CYS A 42 -3.89 -10.96 -15.91
CA CYS A 42 -3.04 -10.06 -15.14
C CYS A 42 -1.65 -10.66 -14.90
N ALA A 43 -0.61 -10.00 -15.40
CA ALA A 43 0.78 -10.41 -15.25
C ALA A 43 1.47 -9.73 -14.05
N TYR A 44 1.05 -8.52 -13.70
CA TYR A 44 1.62 -7.74 -12.60
C TYR A 44 0.49 -7.09 -11.79
N TYR A 45 0.37 -7.48 -10.53
CA TYR A 45 -0.67 -6.98 -9.64
C TYR A 45 -0.09 -6.09 -8.55
N VAL A 46 -0.41 -4.79 -8.58
CA VAL A 46 -0.16 -3.89 -7.45
C VAL A 46 -1.37 -3.91 -6.52
N VAL A 47 -1.15 -4.31 -5.28
CA VAL A 47 -2.21 -4.51 -4.29
C VAL A 47 -2.81 -3.16 -3.88
N PRO A 48 -4.16 -3.02 -3.84
CA PRO A 48 -4.83 -1.82 -3.34
C PRO A 48 -4.33 -1.37 -1.98
N TYR A 49 -3.85 -0.13 -1.92
CA TYR A 49 -3.28 0.44 -0.69
C TYR A 49 -4.38 0.74 0.35
N MET A 50 -4.09 0.49 1.62
CA MET A 50 -4.99 0.75 2.75
C MET A 50 -6.35 0.04 2.66
N GLN A 51 -6.44 -1.05 1.88
CA GLN A 51 -7.60 -1.92 1.83
C GLN A 51 -7.45 -3.12 2.77
N GLY A 52 -8.59 -3.67 3.22
CA GLY A 52 -8.60 -4.86 4.07
C GLY A 52 -8.08 -6.11 3.33
N PRO A 53 -7.61 -7.14 4.06
CA PRO A 53 -7.07 -8.37 3.46
C PRO A 53 -8.00 -9.03 2.45
N GLU A 54 -9.31 -9.04 2.72
CA GLU A 54 -10.32 -9.63 1.82
C GLU A 54 -10.30 -8.97 0.43
N VAL A 55 -10.24 -7.64 0.37
CA VAL A 55 -10.19 -6.89 -0.89
C VAL A 55 -8.87 -7.14 -1.59
N ALA A 56 -7.75 -7.08 -0.86
CA ALA A 56 -6.41 -7.30 -1.39
C ALA A 56 -6.23 -8.69 -2.00
N GLN A 57 -6.87 -9.71 -1.42
CA GLN A 57 -6.71 -11.11 -1.80
C GLN A 57 -7.75 -11.60 -2.82
N ARG A 58 -8.86 -10.87 -3.00
CA ARG A 58 -9.98 -11.28 -3.86
C ARG A 58 -9.60 -11.77 -5.25
N PRO A 59 -8.68 -11.13 -6.01
CA PRO A 59 -8.35 -11.59 -7.35
C PRO A 59 -7.35 -12.75 -7.39
N LEU A 60 -6.64 -13.04 -6.30
CA LEU A 60 -5.46 -13.93 -6.32
C LEU A 60 -5.78 -15.35 -6.81
N ALA A 61 -6.94 -15.90 -6.44
CA ALA A 61 -7.35 -17.24 -6.87
C ALA A 61 -7.60 -17.36 -8.38
N SER A 62 -7.88 -16.24 -9.05
CA SER A 62 -8.16 -16.19 -10.49
C SER A 62 -6.95 -15.73 -11.31
N MET A 63 -5.88 -15.26 -10.67
CA MET A 63 -4.67 -14.73 -11.32
C MET A 63 -3.72 -15.84 -11.77
N THR A 64 -4.06 -16.51 -12.86
CA THR A 64 -3.30 -17.66 -13.38
C THR A 64 -2.02 -17.27 -14.13
N SER A 65 -1.95 -16.06 -14.70
CA SER A 65 -0.79 -15.57 -15.45
C SER A 65 0.11 -14.62 -14.66
N VAL A 66 -0.22 -14.34 -13.39
CA VAL A 66 0.52 -13.37 -12.60
C VAL A 66 1.95 -13.83 -12.36
N GLN A 67 2.88 -12.90 -12.44
CA GLN A 67 4.30 -13.14 -12.23
C GLN A 67 4.82 -12.35 -11.02
N VAL A 68 4.22 -11.19 -10.75
CA VAL A 68 4.59 -10.32 -9.64
C VAL A 68 3.36 -9.80 -8.91
N VAL A 69 3.39 -9.89 -7.58
CA VAL A 69 2.48 -9.19 -6.68
C VAL A 69 3.29 -8.13 -5.93
N GLN A 70 2.92 -6.87 -6.06
CA GLN A 70 3.61 -5.74 -5.45
C GLN A 70 2.73 -5.10 -4.38
N THR A 71 3.16 -5.14 -3.12
CA THR A 71 2.52 -4.38 -2.05
C THR A 71 3.10 -2.98 -1.94
N LEU A 72 2.27 -2.03 -1.51
CA LEU A 72 2.69 -0.64 -1.24
C LEU A 72 3.02 -0.39 0.24
N SER A 73 3.04 -1.48 1.02
CA SER A 73 3.40 -1.53 2.43
C SER A 73 4.78 -2.14 2.64
N ALA A 74 5.41 -1.84 3.78
CA ALA A 74 6.65 -2.51 4.17
C ALA A 74 6.39 -3.96 4.64
N GLY A 75 5.31 -4.20 5.39
CA GLY A 75 4.85 -5.53 5.78
C GLY A 75 4.00 -6.20 4.69
N ILE A 76 3.86 -7.53 4.77
CA ILE A 76 3.11 -8.34 3.78
C ILE A 76 1.98 -9.15 4.40
N ASP A 77 1.73 -8.99 5.70
CA ASP A 77 0.82 -9.81 6.51
C ASP A 77 -0.61 -9.85 5.94
N HIS A 78 -1.06 -8.77 5.30
CA HIS A 78 -2.38 -8.67 4.68
C HIS A 78 -2.53 -9.46 3.37
N VAL A 79 -1.43 -9.90 2.75
CA VAL A 79 -1.41 -10.69 1.50
C VAL A 79 -0.94 -12.12 1.74
N GLU A 80 -0.10 -12.34 2.75
CA GLU A 80 0.48 -13.64 3.09
C GLU A 80 -0.55 -14.81 3.11
N PRO A 81 -1.75 -14.68 3.71
CA PRO A 81 -2.74 -15.75 3.72
C PRO A 81 -3.26 -16.16 2.33
N GLY A 82 -3.19 -15.26 1.35
CA GLY A 82 -3.64 -15.49 -0.02
C GLY A 82 -2.57 -16.05 -0.96
N LEU A 83 -1.30 -16.08 -0.55
CA LEU A 83 -0.20 -16.59 -1.37
C LEU A 83 -0.36 -18.06 -1.81
N PRO A 84 -0.94 -18.98 -0.99
CA PRO A 84 -1.18 -20.36 -1.43
C PRO A 84 -2.13 -20.49 -2.63
N LEU A 85 -2.88 -19.45 -2.98
CA LEU A 85 -3.79 -19.43 -4.13
C LEU A 85 -3.06 -19.15 -5.46
N LEU A 86 -1.82 -18.67 -5.39
CA LEU A 86 -1.07 -18.23 -6.54
C LEU A 86 -0.33 -19.39 -7.23
N PRO A 87 -0.06 -19.28 -8.54
CA PRO A 87 0.84 -20.19 -9.24
C PRO A 87 2.22 -20.26 -8.58
N ALA A 88 2.89 -21.41 -8.74
CA ALA A 88 4.26 -21.56 -8.26
C ALA A 88 5.21 -20.62 -9.03
N GLY A 89 6.12 -19.95 -8.31
CA GLY A 89 7.13 -19.07 -8.89
C GLY A 89 6.75 -17.59 -8.97
N VAL A 90 5.55 -17.21 -8.52
CA VAL A 90 5.15 -15.80 -8.39
C VAL A 90 6.05 -15.08 -7.39
N ARG A 91 6.50 -13.88 -7.76
CA ARG A 91 7.32 -13.02 -6.92
C ARG A 91 6.45 -12.08 -6.10
N LEU A 92 6.61 -12.09 -4.79
CA LEU A 92 6.06 -11.07 -3.91
C LEU A 92 7.10 -9.98 -3.65
N CYS A 93 6.72 -8.73 -3.88
CA CYS A 93 7.53 -7.55 -3.61
C CYS A 93 6.82 -6.64 -2.61
N ASN A 94 7.58 -5.94 -1.78
CA ASN A 94 7.07 -4.95 -0.83
C ASN A 94 7.67 -3.57 -1.10
N ALA A 95 7.25 -2.57 -0.33
CA ALA A 95 7.73 -1.20 -0.41
C ALA A 95 8.72 -0.87 0.74
N LYS A 96 9.66 -1.78 1.03
CA LYS A 96 10.71 -1.54 2.02
C LYS A 96 11.47 -0.25 1.69
N GLY A 97 11.78 0.57 2.70
CA GLY A 97 12.47 1.85 2.52
C GLY A 97 11.57 3.06 2.27
N VAL A 98 10.38 2.89 1.68
CA VAL A 98 9.53 4.02 1.27
C VAL A 98 9.02 4.83 2.47
N HIS A 99 8.67 4.15 3.57
CA HIS A 99 8.04 4.77 4.75
C HIS A 99 8.94 4.83 5.98
N GLU A 100 10.21 4.44 5.88
CA GLU A 100 11.08 4.26 7.06
C GLU A 100 11.36 5.59 7.77
N ALA A 101 11.73 6.64 7.02
CA ALA A 101 12.06 7.94 7.59
C ALA A 101 10.86 8.60 8.27
N SER A 102 9.71 8.68 7.57
CA SER A 102 8.49 9.27 8.12
C SER A 102 7.98 8.51 9.36
N THR A 103 8.10 7.18 9.37
CA THR A 103 7.75 6.36 10.54
C THR A 103 8.67 6.65 11.72
N ALA A 104 9.98 6.75 11.49
CA ALA A 104 10.95 7.06 12.54
C ALA A 104 10.74 8.46 13.13
N GLU A 105 10.49 9.45 12.28
CA GLU A 105 10.17 10.82 12.69
C GLU A 105 8.90 10.86 13.55
N LEU A 106 7.83 10.20 13.10
CA LEU A 106 6.59 10.12 13.85
C LEU A 106 6.79 9.40 15.20
N ALA A 107 7.54 8.29 15.22
CA ALA A 107 7.82 7.57 16.45
C ALA A 107 8.56 8.44 17.47
N LEU A 108 9.60 9.16 17.04
CA LEU A 108 10.34 10.09 17.89
C LEU A 108 9.44 11.23 18.40
N ALA A 109 8.62 11.81 17.52
CA ALA A 109 7.68 12.86 17.89
C ALA A 109 6.67 12.39 18.93
N LEU A 110 6.12 11.17 18.78
CA LEU A 110 5.20 10.57 19.75
C LEU A 110 5.87 10.29 21.11
N ILE A 111 7.11 9.80 21.11
CA ILE A 111 7.90 9.62 22.34
C ILE A 111 8.05 10.96 23.07
N LEU A 112 8.46 12.02 22.36
CA LEU A 112 8.62 13.35 22.94
C LEU A 112 7.30 13.94 23.42
N ALA A 113 6.22 13.79 22.63
CA ALA A 113 4.90 14.25 23.01
C ALA A 113 4.40 13.58 24.29
N SER A 114 4.63 12.26 24.42
CA SER A 114 4.27 11.50 25.61
C SER A 114 5.10 11.89 26.83
N LEU A 115 6.42 12.07 26.67
CA LEU A 115 7.33 12.35 27.79
C LEU A 115 7.36 13.81 28.22
N ARG A 116 6.89 14.75 27.40
CA ARG A 116 7.03 16.20 27.67
C ARG A 116 5.70 16.92 27.82
N GLY A 117 4.60 16.18 27.86
CA GLY A 117 3.26 16.76 28.04
C GLY A 117 2.83 17.71 26.93
N ILE A 118 3.44 17.61 25.73
CA ILE A 118 3.19 18.52 24.60
C ILE A 118 1.69 18.64 24.30
N PRO A 119 0.90 17.53 24.21
CA PRO A 119 -0.53 17.65 23.97
C PRO A 119 -1.25 18.49 25.04
N GLY A 120 -0.86 18.37 26.31
CA GLY A 120 -1.48 19.14 27.40
C GLY A 120 -1.23 20.64 27.30
N PHE A 121 -0.07 21.05 26.78
CA PHE A 121 0.23 22.46 26.50
C PHE A 121 -0.55 23.00 25.30
N VAL A 122 -0.69 22.20 24.23
CA VAL A 122 -1.51 22.57 23.05
C VAL A 122 -2.97 22.81 23.46
N HIS A 123 -3.58 21.88 24.21
CA HIS A 123 -4.96 22.06 24.70
C HIS A 123 -5.08 23.21 25.71
N GLY A 124 -4.01 23.54 26.43
CA GLY A 124 -3.97 24.71 27.32
C GLY A 124 -3.98 26.00 26.51
N GLN A 125 -3.15 26.08 25.46
CA GLN A 125 -3.14 27.21 24.53
C GLN A 125 -4.51 27.46 23.90
N ASP A 126 -5.23 26.43 23.47
CA ASP A 126 -6.59 26.55 22.91
C ASP A 126 -7.59 27.21 23.88
N LYS A 127 -7.31 27.12 25.19
CA LYS A 127 -8.11 27.69 26.28
C LYS A 127 -7.51 28.97 26.85
N GLU A 128 -6.44 29.49 26.25
CA GLU A 128 -5.70 30.63 26.77
C GLU A 128 -5.16 30.38 28.20
N GLU A 129 -4.76 29.13 28.49
CA GLU A 129 -4.13 28.70 29.73
C GLU A 129 -2.64 28.38 29.53
N TRP A 130 -1.76 29.28 29.98
CA TRP A 130 -0.31 29.07 29.94
C TRP A 130 0.18 28.31 31.16
N ARG A 131 0.12 26.99 31.06
CA ARG A 131 0.65 26.08 32.08
C ARG A 131 2.18 26.15 32.08
N SER A 132 2.77 26.22 33.28
CA SER A 132 4.21 26.14 33.48
C SER A 132 4.52 24.94 34.39
N GLY A 133 5.60 24.21 34.10
CA GLY A 133 5.99 23.05 34.89
C GLY A 133 6.78 22.01 34.10
N PHE A 134 7.46 21.12 34.82
CA PHE A 134 8.13 19.96 34.26
C PHE A 134 7.18 18.75 34.33
N TYR A 135 6.98 18.09 33.19
CA TYR A 135 6.13 16.90 33.06
C TYR A 135 7.07 15.73 32.72
N PRO A 136 7.43 14.87 33.70
CA PRO A 136 8.29 13.70 33.50
C PRO A 136 7.57 12.52 32.83
#